data_AF-A0A9D8MZH6-F1
#
_entry.id   AF-A0A9D8MZH6-F1
#
_cell.length_a   1.000
_cell.length_b   1.000
_cell.length_c   1.000
_cell.angle_alpha   90.00
_cell.angle_beta   90.00
_cell.angle_gamma   90.00
#
_symmetry.space_group_name_H-M   'P 1'
#
loop_
_entity.id
_entity.type
_entity.pdbx_description
1 polymer ?
#
loop_
_entity_poly.entity_id
_entity_poly.type
_entity_poly.pdbx_seq_one_letter_code
_entity_poly.pdbx_strand_id
1 'polypeptide(L)' 'LTVCRPTEDTFQVCIIPYTFENTNFHAIKVGSVVNLEFDIIGKYIARMHEIQNN' A
#
# COMPACT_ATOMS: atom_id res chain seq x y z
N LEU A 1 2.01 4.82 -4.52
CA LEU A 1 3.35 4.50 -3.94
C LEU A 1 3.76 3.12 -4.40
N THR A 2 5.05 2.85 -4.53
CA THR A 2 5.53 1.52 -4.94
C THR A 2 5.87 0.69 -3.72
N VAL A 3 5.26 -0.48 -3.60
CA VAL A 3 5.50 -1.45 -2.52
C VAL A 3 6.84 -2.16 -2.73
N CYS A 4 7.60 -2.32 -1.65
CA CYS A 4 8.86 -3.04 -1.59
C CYS A 4 8.88 -3.95 -0.35
N ARG A 5 9.59 -5.08 -0.44
CA ARG A 5 9.83 -6.02 0.67
C ARG A 5 8.54 -6.38 1.45
N PRO A 6 7.50 -6.90 0.78
CA PRO A 6 6.30 -7.34 1.49
C PRO A 6 6.61 -8.54 2.39
N THR A 7 5.94 -8.57 3.54
CA THR A 7 5.85 -9.70 4.47
C THR A 7 4.37 -10.04 4.65
N GLU A 8 4.03 -10.90 5.61
CA GLU A 8 2.63 -11.26 5.87
C GLU A 8 1.79 -10.07 6.37
N ASP A 9 2.39 -9.17 7.17
CA ASP A 9 1.69 -8.08 7.88
C ASP A 9 2.31 -6.69 7.67
N THR A 10 3.49 -6.61 7.06
CA THR A 10 4.18 -5.33 6.81
C THR A 10 4.69 -5.21 5.38
N PHE A 11 4.84 -3.97 4.93
CA PHE A 11 5.49 -3.63 3.67
C PHE A 11 6.26 -2.32 3.79
N GLN A 12 7.17 -2.08 2.85
CA GLN A 12 7.93 -0.84 2.76
C GLN A 12 7.56 -0.07 1.50
N VAL A 13 7.76 1.24 1.53
CA VAL A 13 7.63 2.12 0.36
C VAL A 13 8.81 3.06 0.30
N CYS A 14 9.24 3.40 -0.91
CA CYS A 14 10.22 4.46 -1.11
C CYS A 14 9.49 5.79 -1.32
N ILE A 15 9.83 6.81 -0.53
CA ILE A 15 9.29 8.16 -0.66
C ILE A 15 10.36 9.06 -1.28
N ILE A 16 10.03 9.66 -2.43
CA ILE A 16 10.89 10.65 -3.10
C ILE A 16 10.66 12.06 -2.54
N PRO A 17 11.61 13.01 -2.69
CA PRO A 17 11.50 14.35 -2.11
C PRO A 17 10.21 15.08 -2.45
N TYR A 18 9.80 15.08 -3.73
CA TYR A 18 8.57 15.75 -4.15
C TYR A 18 7.33 15.20 -3.42
N THR A 19 7.22 13.88 -3.25
CA THR A 19 6.11 13.26 -2.50
C THR A 19 6.19 13.62 -1.03
N PHE A 20 7.37 13.61 -0.42
CA PHE A 20 7.55 14.00 0.98
C PHE A 20 7.10 15.44 1.23
N GLU A 21 7.48 16.37 0.34
CA GLU A 21 7.20 17.81 0.47
C GLU A 21 5.76 18.19 0.13
N ASN A 22 5.13 17.50 -0.84
CA ASN A 22 3.82 17.89 -1.38
C ASN A 22 2.65 17.03 -0.85
N THR A 23 2.89 16.21 0.17
CA THR A 23 1.85 15.41 0.83
C THR A 23 2.04 15.45 2.34
N ASN A 24 1.08 14.92 3.11
CA ASN A 24 1.21 14.86 4.56
C ASN A 24 2.28 13.85 5.06
N PHE A 25 3.00 13.16 4.18
CA PHE A 25 4.05 12.21 4.55
C PHE A 25 5.14 12.84 5.44
N HIS A 26 5.42 14.14 5.29
CA HIS A 26 6.37 14.85 6.16
C HIS A 26 5.92 14.96 7.63
N ALA A 27 4.64 14.71 7.93
CA ALA A 27 4.08 14.81 9.27
C ALA A 27 3.79 13.45 9.92
N ILE A 28 3.90 12.35 9.16
CA ILE A 28 3.65 10.98 9.63
C ILE A 28 4.78 10.55 10.57
N LYS A 29 4.42 9.89 11.67
CA LYS A 29 5.35 9.42 12.71
C LYS A 29 5.10 7.94 12.98
N VAL A 30 6.03 7.29 13.66
CA VAL A 30 5.82 5.91 14.15
C VAL A 30 4.55 5.89 15.02
N GLY A 31 3.64 4.95 14.72
CA GLY A 31 2.34 4.84 15.38
C GLY A 31 1.20 5.64 14.73
N SER A 32 1.48 6.47 13.72
CA SER A 32 0.42 7.11 12.93
C SER A 32 -0.40 6.06 12.17
N VAL A 33 -1.73 6.20 12.23
CA VAL A 33 -2.65 5.40 11.42
C VAL A 33 -2.84 6.12 10.08
N VAL A 34 -2.82 5.35 8.98
CA VAL A 34 -3.02 5.85 7.63
C VAL A 34 -4.14 5.07 6.95
N ASN A 35 -4.76 5.69 5.95
CA ASN A 35 -5.69 4.97 5.09
C ASN A 35 -4.89 4.09 4.11
N LEU A 36 -5.27 2.82 4.02
CA LEU A 36 -4.71 1.88 3.06
C LEU A 36 -5.78 1.56 2.00
N GLU A 37 -5.47 1.90 0.75
CA GLU A 37 -6.30 1.56 -0.39
C GLU A 37 -5.53 0.60 -1.30
N PHE A 38 -6.14 -0.56 -1.58
CA PHE A 38 -5.60 -1.54 -2.51
C PHE A 38 -5.95 -1.20 -3.96
N ASP A 39 -5.02 -1.50 -4.86
CA ASP A 39 -5.21 -1.37 -6.30
C ASP A 39 -6.43 -2.18 -6.76
N ILE A 40 -7.24 -1.55 -7.61
CA ILE A 40 -8.45 -2.14 -8.16
C ILE A 40 -8.17 -3.44 -8.94
N ILE A 41 -7.05 -3.50 -9.68
CA ILE A 41 -6.65 -4.69 -10.43
C ILE A 41 -6.35 -5.84 -9.46
N GLY A 42 -5.64 -5.56 -8.37
CA GLY A 42 -5.38 -6.55 -7.32
C GLY A 42 -6.66 -7.14 -6.73
N LYS A 43 -7.67 -6.30 -6.47
CA LYS A 43 -8.99 -6.75 -5.98
C LYS A 43 -9.68 -7.69 -6.97
N TYR A 44 -9.64 -7.39 -8.27
CA TYR A 44 -10.23 -8.26 -9.28
C TYR A 44 -9.49 -9.58 -9.43
N ILE A 45 -8.14 -9.57 -9.38
CA ILE A 45 -7.33 -10.81 -9.44
C ILE A 45 -7.64 -11.71 -8.24
N ALA A 46 -7.75 -11.14 -7.02
CA ALA A 46 -8.14 -11.88 -5.83
C ALA A 46 -9.54 -12.50 -6.00
N ARG A 47 -10.50 -11.69 -6.46
CA ARG A 47 -11.87 -12.16 -6.72
C ARG A 47 -11.94 -13.28 -7.77
N MET A 48 -11.13 -13.21 -8.82
CA MET A 48 -11.05 -14.27 -9.84
C MET A 48 -10.54 -15.58 -9.25
N HIS A 49 -9.49 -15.54 -8.42
CA HIS A 49 -9.00 -16.73 -7.72
C HIS A 49 -10.04 -17.35 -6.79
N GLU A 50 -10.82 -16.53 -6.07
CA GLU A 50 -11.91 -17.04 -5.21
C GLU A 50 -12.99 -17.79 -6.01
N ILE A 51 -13.34 -17.28 -7.20
CA ILE A 51 -14.36 -17.92 -8.05
C ILE A 51 -13.84 -19.22 -8.66
N GLN A 52 -12.55 -19.30 -9.00
CA GLN A 52 -11.95 -20.51 -9.60
C GLN A 52 -11.73 -21.65 -8.59
N ASN A 53 -11.60 -21.33 -7.30
CA ASN A 53 -11.38 -22.31 -6.23
C ASN A 53 -12.69 -22.82 -5.59
N ASN A 54 -13.85 -22.42 -6.12
CA ASN A 54 -15.19 -22.90 -5.78
C ASN A 54 -15.76 -23.78 -6.91
#